data_AF-A0A292RE06-F1
#
_entry.id   AF-A0A292RE06-F1
#
_cell.length_a   1.000
_cell.length_b   1.000
_cell.length_c   1.000
_cell.angle_alpha   90.00
_cell.angle_beta   90.00
_cell.angle_gamma   90.00
#
_symmetry.space_group_name_H-M   'P 1'
#
loop_
_entity.id
_entity.type
_entity.pdbx_description
1 polymer ?
#
loop_
_entity_poly.entity_id
_entity_poly.type
_entity_poly.pdbx_seq_one_letter_code
_entity_poly.pdbx_strand_id
1 'polypeptide(L)'
;MMRIDRKATNIPLALAKGTMAERFEKATNSNINFIKKLGYDFEYEGGKITLGTIKRTLKSSKEMKNIVTKVVPVERDSEAFLGHSHTANGTNRGYIMGLPLQLSKNTINQEKTPLIAKQAQKLFIDAYNPKFIQRQANMFNKKQDFAGTKEFFDGNLSGKTTLNPENLDKFLGKKSADERINILQMLRYSTISEKELKKAEPEIDRQIAKRNNLRIQKNYDLSAYSFDEKLEVLNKRLASELQAERLKHAQSLNK
;
A
#
# COMPACT_ATOMS: atom_id res chain seq x y z
N MET A 1 12.92 18.83 -3.49
CA MET A 1 12.47 17.87 -4.51
C MET A 1 12.57 16.47 -3.92
N MET A 2 11.44 15.76 -3.78
CA MET A 2 11.40 14.37 -3.37
C MET A 2 11.94 13.48 -4.48
N ARG A 3 13.02 12.75 -4.19
CA ARG A 3 13.61 11.72 -5.06
C ARG A 3 13.26 10.34 -4.54
N ILE A 4 13.31 9.32 -5.39
CA ILE A 4 13.08 7.92 -4.98
C ILE A 4 14.33 7.12 -5.31
N ASP A 5 14.95 6.53 -4.29
CA ASP A 5 15.95 5.49 -4.48
C ASP A 5 15.24 4.20 -4.90
N ARG A 6 15.18 3.98 -6.22
CA ARG A 6 14.45 2.85 -6.80
C ARG A 6 15.01 1.50 -6.36
N LYS A 7 16.32 1.39 -6.16
CA LYS A 7 16.97 0.13 -5.74
C LYS A 7 16.65 -0.21 -4.28
N ALA A 8 16.54 0.82 -3.44
CA ALA A 8 16.19 0.67 -2.03
C ALA A 8 14.68 0.59 -1.77
N THR A 9 13.83 0.89 -2.75
CA THR A 9 12.38 1.02 -2.55
C THR A 9 11.57 0.01 -3.36
N ASN A 10 11.96 -0.28 -4.60
CA ASN A 10 11.14 -1.12 -5.49
C ASN A 10 11.77 -2.49 -5.69
N ILE A 11 10.92 -3.50 -5.88
CA ILE A 11 11.38 -4.81 -6.31
C ILE A 11 11.96 -4.69 -7.73
N PRO A 12 13.12 -5.30 -8.04
CA PRO A 12 13.71 -5.26 -9.38
C PRO A 12 12.72 -5.67 -10.47
N LEU A 13 12.75 -4.98 -11.62
CA LEU A 13 11.81 -5.22 -12.72
C LEU A 13 11.77 -6.68 -13.17
N ALA A 14 12.91 -7.39 -13.15
CA ALA A 14 12.97 -8.81 -13.49
C ALA A 14 12.04 -9.69 -12.63
N LEU A 15 11.85 -9.32 -11.36
CA LEU A 15 10.96 -10.01 -10.42
C LEU A 15 9.53 -9.42 -10.45
N ALA A 16 9.44 -8.09 -10.60
CA ALA A 16 8.17 -7.35 -10.58
C ALA A 16 7.44 -7.29 -11.93
N LYS A 17 8.01 -7.79 -13.03
CA LYS A 17 7.37 -7.78 -14.36
C LYS A 17 5.99 -8.43 -14.32
N GLY A 18 5.07 -7.91 -15.13
CA GLY A 18 3.72 -8.43 -15.27
C GLY A 18 2.65 -7.35 -15.30
N THR A 19 1.41 -7.78 -15.50
CA THR A 19 0.21 -6.97 -15.37
C THR A 19 0.04 -6.51 -13.92
N MET A 20 -0.88 -5.57 -13.70
CA MET A 20 -1.20 -5.13 -12.34
C MET A 20 -1.74 -6.28 -11.47
N ALA A 21 -2.61 -7.13 -12.02
CA ALA A 21 -3.16 -8.29 -11.32
C ALA A 21 -2.05 -9.30 -10.93
N GLU A 22 -1.17 -9.63 -11.87
CA GLU A 22 -0.02 -10.53 -11.61
C GLU A 22 0.90 -9.98 -10.51
N ARG A 23 1.08 -8.66 -10.44
CA ARG A 23 1.88 -8.03 -9.38
C ARG A 23 1.21 -8.08 -8.01
N PHE A 24 -0.12 -7.97 -7.94
CA PHE A 24 -0.85 -8.16 -6.69
C PHE A 24 -0.80 -9.61 -6.21
N GLU A 25 -0.93 -10.56 -7.13
CA GLU A 25 -0.77 -11.98 -6.82
C GLU A 25 0.64 -12.28 -6.28
N LYS A 26 1.69 -11.75 -6.93
CA LYS A 26 3.07 -11.84 -6.45
C LYS A 26 3.25 -11.23 -5.06
N ALA A 27 2.60 -10.11 -4.78
CA ALA A 27 2.63 -9.49 -3.46
C ALA A 27 2.03 -10.41 -2.39
N THR A 28 0.86 -10.98 -2.66
CA THR A 28 0.19 -11.94 -1.78
C THR A 28 1.03 -13.19 -1.56
N ASN A 29 1.60 -13.78 -2.62
CA ASN A 29 2.46 -14.95 -2.52
C ASN A 29 3.73 -14.67 -1.71
N SER A 30 4.33 -13.49 -1.90
CA SER A 30 5.51 -13.07 -1.12
C SER A 30 5.18 -12.93 0.36
N ASN A 31 4.00 -12.38 0.68
CA ASN A 31 3.54 -12.28 2.06
C ASN A 31 3.25 -13.64 2.69
N ILE A 32 2.56 -14.54 1.99
CA ILE A 32 2.32 -15.91 2.45
C ILE A 32 3.65 -16.62 2.75
N ASN A 33 4.64 -16.49 1.88
CA ASN A 33 5.96 -17.09 2.09
C ASN A 33 6.70 -16.45 3.28
N PHE A 34 6.59 -15.13 3.45
CA PHE A 34 7.12 -14.41 4.60
C PHE A 34 6.48 -14.91 5.92
N ILE A 35 5.15 -15.05 5.96
CA ILE A 35 4.42 -15.55 7.15
C ILE A 35 4.74 -17.00 7.45
N LYS A 36 4.88 -17.86 6.43
CA LYS A 36 5.31 -19.26 6.63
C LYS A 36 6.67 -19.32 7.32
N LYS A 37 7.63 -18.52 6.86
CA LYS A 37 8.96 -18.41 7.48
C LYS A 37 8.88 -17.87 8.90
N LEU A 38 8.09 -16.82 9.10
CA LEU A 38 7.91 -16.21 10.41
C LEU A 38 7.27 -17.18 11.42
N GLY A 39 6.38 -18.07 10.97
CA GLY A 39 5.81 -19.12 11.81
C GLY A 39 6.87 -20.08 12.35
N TYR A 40 7.92 -20.41 11.59
CA TYR A 40 9.06 -21.18 12.13
C TYR A 40 9.85 -20.39 13.17
N ASP A 41 10.04 -19.08 12.97
CA ASP A 41 10.69 -18.23 13.97
C ASP A 41 9.88 -18.20 15.28
N PHE A 42 8.55 -18.09 15.21
CA PHE A 42 7.70 -18.16 16.39
C PHE A 42 7.79 -19.52 17.11
N GLU A 43 7.76 -20.63 16.38
CA GLU A 43 7.87 -21.97 16.94
C GLU A 43 9.20 -22.17 17.68
N TYR A 44 10.31 -21.73 17.08
CA TYR A 44 11.64 -21.83 17.67
C TYR A 44 11.81 -20.96 18.93
N GLU A 45 11.20 -19.79 18.96
CA GLU A 45 11.35 -18.79 20.02
C GLU A 45 10.20 -18.83 21.06
N GLY A 46 9.47 -19.95 21.13
CA GLY A 46 8.41 -20.15 22.15
C GLY A 46 7.21 -19.20 22.01
N GLY A 47 6.82 -18.88 20.78
CA GLY A 47 5.65 -18.06 20.45
C GLY A 47 5.87 -16.55 20.50
N LYS A 48 7.12 -16.08 20.62
CA LYS A 48 7.48 -14.67 20.71
C LYS A 48 8.69 -14.34 19.84
N ILE A 49 8.68 -13.21 19.14
CA ILE A 49 9.81 -12.80 18.30
C ILE A 49 10.16 -11.32 18.52
N THR A 50 11.32 -10.89 18.04
CA THR A 50 11.71 -9.47 18.07
C THR A 50 11.40 -8.76 16.76
N LEU A 51 11.46 -7.42 16.76
CA LEU A 51 11.44 -6.64 15.51
C LEU A 51 12.60 -7.01 14.56
N GLY A 52 13.75 -7.37 15.14
CA GLY A 52 14.93 -7.82 14.39
C GLY A 52 14.66 -9.11 13.61
N THR A 53 13.95 -10.06 14.23
CA THR A 53 13.50 -11.30 13.58
C THR A 53 12.62 -10.99 12.36
N ILE A 54 11.62 -10.13 12.51
CA ILE A 54 10.74 -9.72 11.40
C ILE A 54 11.54 -9.12 10.25
N LYS A 55 12.45 -8.18 10.55
CA LYS A 55 13.31 -7.55 9.54
C LYS A 55 14.20 -8.58 8.84
N ARG A 56 14.84 -9.47 9.59
CA ARG A 56 15.68 -10.55 9.05
C ARG A 56 14.87 -11.47 8.12
N THR A 57 13.67 -11.85 8.55
CA THR A 57 12.81 -12.78 7.80
C THR A 57 12.30 -12.16 6.51
N LEU A 58 11.91 -10.87 6.52
CA LEU A 58 11.67 -10.11 5.29
C LEU A 58 12.89 -10.14 4.37
N LYS A 59 14.07 -9.80 4.89
CA LYS A 59 15.33 -9.74 4.13
C LYS A 59 15.85 -11.08 3.60
N SER A 60 15.33 -12.20 4.10
CA SER A 60 15.67 -13.55 3.61
C SER A 60 15.11 -13.85 2.21
N SER A 61 14.16 -13.03 1.73
CA SER A 61 13.53 -13.21 0.42
C SER A 61 14.35 -12.51 -0.68
N LYS A 62 14.31 -13.06 -1.92
CA LYS A 62 15.03 -12.47 -3.06
C LYS A 62 14.45 -11.10 -3.43
N GLU A 63 13.15 -10.94 -3.24
CA GLU A 63 12.36 -9.72 -3.49
C GLU A 63 12.81 -8.57 -2.57
N MET A 64 13.01 -8.84 -1.28
CA MET A 64 13.24 -7.82 -0.26
C MET A 64 14.71 -7.59 0.08
N LYS A 65 15.63 -8.43 -0.43
CA LYS A 65 17.08 -8.38 -0.15
C LYS A 65 17.65 -6.96 -0.25
N ASN A 66 17.29 -6.23 -1.31
CA ASN A 66 17.81 -4.88 -1.56
C ASN A 66 16.91 -3.74 -1.04
N ILE A 67 15.67 -4.02 -0.66
CA ILE A 67 14.69 -3.00 -0.24
C ILE A 67 14.96 -2.58 1.19
N VAL A 68 15.29 -1.31 1.44
CA VAL A 68 15.51 -0.81 2.80
C VAL A 68 14.20 -0.89 3.57
N THR A 69 14.22 -1.57 4.71
CA THR A 69 13.08 -1.69 5.62
C THR A 69 13.55 -1.46 7.04
N LYS A 70 12.95 -0.47 7.70
CA LYS A 70 13.07 -0.25 9.14
C LYS A 70 11.82 -0.84 9.79
N VAL A 71 12.00 -1.59 10.86
CA VAL A 71 10.90 -2.07 11.70
C VAL A 71 11.06 -1.37 13.04
N VAL A 72 10.02 -0.64 13.46
CA VAL A 72 10.05 0.21 14.66
C VAL A 72 8.89 -0.17 15.59
N PRO A 73 9.07 -0.01 16.91
CA PRO A 73 7.99 -0.28 17.84
C PRO A 73 6.92 0.80 17.76
N VAL A 74 5.67 0.41 18.00
CA VAL A 74 4.56 1.29 18.38
C VAL A 74 3.92 0.76 19.67
N GLU A 75 3.13 1.59 20.35
CA GLU A 75 2.55 1.21 21.65
C GLU A 75 1.28 0.38 21.48
N ARG A 76 0.44 0.74 20.49
CA ARG A 76 -0.88 0.14 20.30
C ARG A 76 -1.02 -0.53 18.95
N ASP A 77 -1.87 -1.56 18.88
CA ASP A 77 -2.21 -2.23 17.62
C ASP A 77 -2.81 -1.27 16.59
N SER A 78 -3.60 -0.29 17.05
CA SER A 78 -4.20 0.75 16.21
C SER A 78 -3.18 1.70 15.59
N GLU A 79 -1.97 1.77 16.13
CA GLU A 79 -0.89 2.61 15.64
C GLU A 79 -0.02 1.87 14.61
N ALA A 80 -0.24 0.57 14.37
CA ALA A 80 0.57 -0.17 13.42
C ALA A 80 0.44 0.39 12.00
N PHE A 81 1.57 0.70 11.38
CA PHE A 81 1.62 1.42 10.12
C PHE A 81 2.66 0.89 9.16
N LEU A 82 2.48 1.23 7.89
CA LEU A 82 3.53 1.22 6.88
C LEU A 82 3.65 2.63 6.34
N GLY A 83 4.87 3.13 6.25
CA GLY A 83 5.18 4.40 5.62
C GLY A 83 6.47 4.31 4.81
N HIS A 84 6.79 5.39 4.13
CA HIS A 84 8.04 5.53 3.42
C HIS A 84 9.13 6.10 4.33
N SER A 85 10.35 5.57 4.21
CA SER A 85 11.49 6.12 4.95
C SER A 85 12.14 7.23 4.13
N HIS A 86 12.19 8.44 4.69
CA HIS A 86 12.86 9.57 4.05
C HIS A 86 14.23 9.81 4.67
N THR A 87 15.19 10.16 3.83
CA THR A 87 16.50 10.68 4.25
C THR A 87 16.41 12.18 4.50
N ALA A 88 17.39 12.76 5.20
CA ALA A 88 17.43 14.20 5.50
C ALA A 88 17.36 15.09 4.25
N ASN A 89 17.85 14.61 3.10
CA ASN A 89 17.80 15.34 1.84
C ASN A 89 16.45 15.18 1.07
N GLY A 90 15.44 14.56 1.69
CA GLY A 90 14.12 14.35 1.09
C GLY A 90 14.05 13.18 0.09
N THR A 91 15.10 12.35 -0.02
CA THR A 91 15.04 11.13 -0.83
C THR A 91 14.30 10.04 -0.07
N ASN A 92 13.26 9.50 -0.68
CA ASN A 92 12.59 8.29 -0.26
C ASN A 92 13.50 7.08 -0.50
N ARG A 93 13.81 6.36 0.57
CA ARG A 93 14.74 5.23 0.61
C ARG A 93 14.11 4.08 1.38
N GLY A 94 13.18 3.39 0.74
CA GLY A 94 12.50 2.22 1.27
C GLY A 94 11.40 2.57 2.26
N TYR A 95 11.23 1.73 3.27
CA TYR A 95 10.03 1.70 4.11
C TYR A 95 10.34 1.71 5.60
N ILE A 96 9.38 2.20 6.36
CA ILE A 96 9.30 2.09 7.81
C ILE A 96 7.99 1.38 8.17
N MET A 97 8.09 0.31 8.96
CA MET A 97 6.99 -0.51 9.42
C MET A 97 6.89 -0.41 10.94
N GLY A 98 5.81 0.19 11.43
CA GLY A 98 5.51 0.27 12.85
C GLY A 98 4.70 -0.96 13.29
N LEU A 99 5.16 -1.67 14.31
CA LEU A 99 4.48 -2.84 14.86
C LEU A 99 4.41 -2.77 16.39
N PRO A 100 3.28 -3.19 17.00
CA PRO A 100 3.11 -3.14 18.44
C PRO A 100 4.13 -4.06 19.11
N LEU A 101 4.83 -3.54 20.10
CA LEU A 101 5.89 -4.24 20.81
C LEU A 101 5.56 -4.27 22.31
N GLN A 102 5.69 -5.43 22.94
CA GLN A 102 5.66 -5.49 24.40
C GLN A 102 6.95 -4.87 24.94
N LEU A 103 6.91 -3.58 25.29
CA LEU A 103 8.09 -2.77 25.64
C LEU A 103 8.95 -3.40 26.74
N SER A 104 8.32 -3.98 27.77
CA SER A 104 9.04 -4.62 28.89
C SER A 104 9.81 -5.88 28.51
N LYS A 105 9.46 -6.53 27.40
CA LYS A 105 10.08 -7.78 26.93
C LYS A 105 10.82 -7.62 25.60
N ASN A 106 10.65 -6.49 24.92
CA ASN A 106 11.15 -6.25 23.57
C ASN A 106 10.72 -7.36 22.56
N THR A 107 9.51 -7.90 22.74
CA THR A 107 8.97 -9.00 21.93
C THR A 107 7.58 -8.71 21.39
N ILE A 108 7.24 -9.39 20.30
CA ILE A 108 5.90 -9.47 19.72
C ILE A 108 5.40 -10.91 19.87
N ASN A 109 4.17 -11.07 20.36
CA ASN A 109 3.53 -12.38 20.48
C ASN A 109 2.96 -12.87 19.13
N GLN A 110 2.89 -14.19 18.95
CA GLN A 110 2.36 -14.86 17.76
C GLN A 110 0.93 -14.45 17.38
N GLU A 111 0.09 -14.13 18.35
CA GLU A 111 -1.26 -13.56 18.16
C GLU A 111 -1.29 -12.29 17.28
N LYS A 112 -0.17 -11.55 17.19
CA LYS A 112 -0.05 -10.35 16.33
C LYS A 112 0.27 -10.68 14.87
N THR A 113 0.37 -11.95 14.49
CA THR A 113 0.69 -12.36 13.11
C THR A 113 -0.26 -11.76 12.06
N PRO A 114 -1.60 -11.70 12.25
CA PRO A 114 -2.49 -11.04 11.29
C PRO A 114 -2.15 -9.57 11.06
N LEU A 115 -1.74 -8.85 12.11
CA LEU A 115 -1.34 -7.46 12.01
C LEU A 115 0.00 -7.30 11.26
N ILE A 116 0.98 -8.15 11.57
CA ILE A 116 2.26 -8.20 10.86
C ILE A 116 2.01 -8.49 9.36
N ALA A 117 1.18 -9.48 9.06
CA ALA A 117 0.83 -9.88 7.70
C ALA A 117 0.12 -8.76 6.93
N LYS A 118 -0.75 -8.00 7.60
CA LYS A 118 -1.41 -6.83 7.00
C LYS A 118 -0.41 -5.75 6.59
N GLN A 119 0.54 -5.40 7.45
CA GLN A 119 1.56 -4.39 7.10
C GLN A 119 2.55 -4.91 6.06
N ALA A 120 2.92 -6.19 6.12
CA ALA A 120 3.73 -6.85 5.10
C ALA A 120 3.02 -6.88 3.74
N GLN A 121 1.70 -7.14 3.69
CA GLN A 121 0.93 -7.09 2.44
C GLN A 121 1.00 -5.72 1.78
N LYS A 122 0.79 -4.65 2.56
CA LYS A 122 0.93 -3.27 2.05
C LYS A 122 2.33 -3.03 1.51
N LEU A 123 3.36 -3.51 2.21
CA LEU A 123 4.77 -3.36 1.81
C LEU A 123 5.02 -4.02 0.45
N PHE A 124 4.58 -5.28 0.29
CA PHE A 124 4.74 -5.99 -0.97
C PHE A 124 3.94 -5.34 -2.09
N ILE A 125 2.69 -4.93 -1.83
CA ILE A 125 1.86 -4.21 -2.82
C ILE A 125 2.61 -2.97 -3.33
N ASP A 126 3.10 -2.12 -2.44
CA ASP A 126 3.80 -0.89 -2.81
C ASP A 126 5.10 -1.18 -3.55
N ALA A 127 5.89 -2.15 -3.06
CA ALA A 127 7.20 -2.49 -3.62
C ALA A 127 7.12 -3.14 -5.01
N TYR A 128 6.04 -3.90 -5.29
CA TYR A 128 5.76 -4.42 -6.63
C TYR A 128 5.18 -3.35 -7.57
N ASN A 129 4.54 -2.29 -7.04
CA ASN A 129 3.83 -1.29 -7.84
C ASN A 129 4.48 0.12 -7.75
N PRO A 130 5.66 0.32 -8.38
CA PRO A 130 6.43 1.57 -8.27
C PRO A 130 5.72 2.82 -8.80
N LYS A 131 4.65 2.66 -9.58
CA LYS A 131 3.85 3.78 -10.10
C LYS A 131 3.14 4.54 -8.98
N PHE A 132 2.80 3.89 -7.87
CA PHE A 132 2.06 4.52 -6.77
C PHE A 132 2.92 5.59 -6.12
N ILE A 133 4.10 5.20 -5.65
CA ILE A 133 5.05 6.09 -5.00
C ILE A 133 5.60 7.16 -5.97
N GLN A 134 5.81 6.81 -7.25
CA GLN A 134 6.25 7.78 -8.25
C GLN A 134 5.21 8.90 -8.45
N ARG A 135 3.91 8.58 -8.40
CA ARG A 135 2.85 9.59 -8.53
C ARG A 135 2.84 10.53 -7.32
N GLN A 136 2.96 9.99 -6.11
CA GLN A 136 3.02 10.80 -4.89
C GLN A 136 4.22 11.76 -4.90
N ALA A 137 5.40 11.26 -5.28
CA ALA A 137 6.60 12.09 -5.41
C ALA A 137 6.43 13.18 -6.48
N ASN A 138 5.78 12.86 -7.61
CA ASN A 138 5.51 13.84 -8.66
C ASN A 138 4.57 14.94 -8.19
N MET A 139 3.48 14.60 -7.49
CA MET A 139 2.55 15.58 -6.91
C MET A 139 3.27 16.49 -5.91
N PHE A 140 4.06 15.92 -5.00
CA PHE A 140 4.85 16.67 -4.03
C PHE A 140 5.83 17.64 -4.72
N ASN A 141 6.55 17.16 -5.74
CA ASN A 141 7.50 17.99 -6.50
C ASN A 141 6.84 19.12 -7.28
N LYS A 142 5.60 18.93 -7.72
CA LYS A 142 4.79 19.94 -8.40
C LYS A 142 4.02 20.85 -7.45
N LYS A 143 4.21 20.72 -6.12
CA LYS A 143 3.44 21.44 -5.08
C LYS A 143 1.92 21.28 -5.22
N GLN A 144 1.48 20.11 -5.73
CA GLN A 144 0.07 19.77 -5.84
C GLN A 144 -0.47 19.34 -4.48
N ASP A 145 -1.80 19.39 -4.34
CA ASP A 145 -2.52 19.14 -3.09
C ASP A 145 -2.52 17.66 -2.67
N PHE A 146 -1.37 17.15 -2.25
CA PHE A 146 -1.19 15.79 -1.79
C PHE A 146 -1.93 15.51 -0.48
N ALA A 147 -1.89 16.45 0.47
CA ALA A 147 -2.54 16.32 1.77
C ALA A 147 -4.06 16.25 1.62
N GLY A 148 -4.68 17.19 0.90
CA GLY A 148 -6.11 17.18 0.62
C GLY A 148 -6.53 15.94 -0.18
N THR A 149 -5.67 15.42 -1.07
CA THR A 149 -5.95 14.15 -1.78
C THR A 149 -6.02 12.97 -0.83
N LYS A 150 -5.11 12.91 0.16
CA LYS A 150 -5.13 11.86 1.19
C LYS A 150 -6.37 11.99 2.08
N GLU A 151 -6.69 13.20 2.54
CA GLU A 151 -7.88 13.46 3.36
C GLU A 151 -9.17 13.11 2.61
N PHE A 152 -9.26 13.46 1.32
CA PHE A 152 -10.40 13.09 0.48
C PHE A 152 -10.53 11.57 0.38
N PHE A 153 -9.42 10.85 0.14
CA PHE A 153 -9.42 9.40 0.10
C PHE A 153 -9.92 8.80 1.42
N ASP A 154 -9.34 9.20 2.55
CA ASP A 154 -9.68 8.68 3.86
C ASP A 154 -11.17 8.91 4.19
N GLY A 155 -11.71 10.09 3.86
CA GLY A 155 -13.10 10.46 4.17
C GLY A 155 -14.17 9.97 3.19
N ASN A 156 -13.83 9.70 1.92
CA ASN A 156 -14.83 9.42 0.87
C ASN A 156 -14.64 8.08 0.16
N LEU A 157 -13.43 7.50 0.16
CA LEU A 157 -13.12 6.28 -0.58
C LEU A 157 -12.71 5.11 0.32
N SER A 158 -12.10 5.39 1.47
CA SER A 158 -11.59 4.33 2.34
C SER A 158 -12.70 3.56 3.05
N GLY A 159 -12.49 2.27 3.27
CA GLY A 159 -13.45 1.42 3.97
C GLY A 159 -14.83 1.37 3.30
N LYS A 160 -15.88 1.48 4.11
CA LYS A 160 -17.28 1.27 3.71
C LYS A 160 -18.01 2.56 3.29
N THR A 161 -17.30 3.66 3.09
CA THR A 161 -17.92 4.91 2.64
C THR A 161 -18.44 4.77 1.21
N THR A 162 -19.46 5.52 0.83
CA THR A 162 -19.91 5.63 -0.56
C THR A 162 -19.34 6.91 -1.17
N LEU A 163 -18.75 6.80 -2.37
CA LEU A 163 -18.26 7.97 -3.09
C LEU A 163 -19.43 8.74 -3.68
N ASN A 164 -19.64 9.97 -3.21
CA ASN A 164 -20.55 10.92 -3.87
C ASN A 164 -19.81 11.63 -5.04
N PRO A 165 -20.27 11.49 -6.30
CA PRO A 165 -19.67 12.17 -7.45
C PRO A 165 -19.59 13.69 -7.32
N GLU A 166 -20.58 14.33 -6.67
CA GLU A 166 -20.58 15.78 -6.48
C GLU A 166 -19.46 16.24 -5.54
N ASN A 167 -19.13 15.43 -4.52
CA ASN A 167 -18.02 15.72 -3.62
C ASN A 167 -16.68 15.63 -4.36
N LEU A 168 -16.55 14.64 -5.26
CA LEU A 168 -15.38 14.51 -6.13
C LEU A 168 -15.24 15.74 -7.05
N ASP A 169 -16.33 16.17 -7.68
CA ASP A 169 -16.31 17.33 -8.57
C ASP A 169 -15.98 18.64 -7.83
N LYS A 170 -16.55 18.85 -6.63
CA LYS A 170 -16.21 19.99 -5.76
C LYS A 170 -14.73 19.98 -5.37
N PHE A 171 -14.19 18.81 -5.02
CA PHE A 171 -12.78 18.67 -4.66
C PHE A 171 -11.84 18.99 -5.83
N LEU A 172 -12.21 18.56 -7.04
CA LEU A 172 -11.41 18.78 -8.26
C LEU A 172 -11.55 20.18 -8.88
N GLY A 173 -12.67 20.88 -8.64
CA GLY A 173 -13.10 22.03 -9.44
C GLY A 173 -12.12 23.20 -9.53
N LYS A 174 -11.30 23.44 -8.49
CA LYS A 174 -10.32 24.54 -8.48
C LYS A 174 -8.91 24.12 -8.92
N LYS A 175 -8.70 22.84 -9.25
CA LYS A 175 -7.37 22.29 -9.57
C LYS A 175 -7.07 22.41 -11.06
N SER A 176 -5.79 22.53 -11.42
CA SER A 176 -5.36 22.48 -12.83
C SER A 176 -5.64 21.11 -13.46
N ALA A 177 -5.69 21.01 -14.80
CA ALA A 177 -5.96 19.74 -15.46
C ALA A 177 -4.92 18.64 -15.13
N ASP A 178 -3.62 18.98 -15.14
CA ASP A 178 -2.56 18.06 -14.72
C ASP A 178 -2.74 17.60 -13.26
N GLU A 179 -3.12 18.51 -12.36
CA GLU A 179 -3.38 18.17 -10.97
C GLU A 179 -4.61 17.27 -10.82
N ARG A 180 -5.72 17.56 -11.52
CA ARG A 180 -6.92 16.68 -11.51
C ARG A 180 -6.58 15.27 -11.98
N ILE A 181 -5.81 15.13 -13.06
CA ILE A 181 -5.36 13.83 -13.56
C ILE A 181 -4.49 13.11 -12.50
N ASN A 182 -3.57 13.83 -11.85
CA ASN A 182 -2.72 13.23 -10.82
C ASN A 182 -3.51 12.78 -9.59
N ILE A 183 -4.43 13.62 -9.12
CA ILE A 183 -5.36 13.31 -8.02
C ILE A 183 -6.17 12.06 -8.37
N LEU A 184 -6.86 12.06 -9.52
CA LEU A 184 -7.71 10.94 -9.95
C LEU A 184 -6.93 9.64 -10.08
N GLN A 185 -5.70 9.68 -10.61
CA GLN A 185 -4.84 8.51 -10.66
C GLN A 185 -4.42 8.03 -9.28
N MET A 186 -4.08 8.95 -8.36
CA MET A 186 -3.75 8.59 -6.98
C MET A 186 -4.94 7.95 -6.26
N LEU A 187 -6.12 8.56 -6.32
CA LEU A 187 -7.35 8.00 -5.75
C LEU A 187 -7.66 6.61 -6.32
N ARG A 188 -7.60 6.46 -7.65
CA ARG A 188 -7.79 5.17 -8.33
C ARG A 188 -6.82 4.11 -7.83
N TYR A 189 -5.53 4.43 -7.75
CA TYR A 189 -4.53 3.47 -7.30
C TYR A 189 -4.69 3.11 -5.82
N SER A 190 -4.98 4.08 -4.94
CA SER A 190 -5.25 3.81 -3.53
C SER A 190 -6.48 2.91 -3.35
N THR A 191 -7.57 3.13 -4.10
CA THR A 191 -8.77 2.28 -4.05
C THR A 191 -8.47 0.86 -4.53
N ILE A 192 -7.68 0.70 -5.61
CA ILE A 192 -7.25 -0.63 -6.06
C ILE A 192 -6.39 -1.32 -4.99
N SER A 193 -5.42 -0.61 -4.39
CA SER A 193 -4.58 -1.17 -3.33
C SER A 193 -5.39 -1.65 -2.13
N GLU A 194 -6.40 -0.88 -1.70
CA GLU A 194 -7.27 -1.26 -0.59
C GLU A 194 -8.13 -2.48 -0.95
N LYS A 195 -8.72 -2.50 -2.15
CA LYS A 195 -9.46 -3.66 -2.66
C LYS A 195 -8.61 -4.92 -2.63
N GLU A 196 -7.39 -4.85 -3.13
CA GLU A 196 -6.49 -6.01 -3.24
C GLU A 196 -5.93 -6.44 -1.88
N LEU A 197 -5.70 -5.49 -0.96
CA LEU A 197 -5.38 -5.81 0.43
C LEU A 197 -6.50 -6.63 1.08
N LYS A 198 -7.76 -6.23 0.87
CA LYS A 198 -8.95 -6.91 1.41
C LYS A 198 -9.20 -8.26 0.75
N LYS A 199 -9.02 -8.35 -0.57
CA LYS A 199 -9.15 -9.60 -1.33
C LYS A 199 -8.11 -10.64 -0.93
N ALA A 200 -6.90 -10.23 -0.55
CA ALA A 200 -5.85 -11.13 -0.09
C ALA A 200 -6.03 -11.63 1.36
N GLU A 201 -6.79 -10.89 2.18
CA GLU A 201 -6.96 -11.14 3.63
C GLU A 201 -7.41 -12.57 3.95
N PRO A 202 -8.43 -13.17 3.28
CA PRO A 202 -8.91 -14.51 3.61
C PRO A 202 -7.84 -15.59 3.43
N GLU A 203 -7.08 -15.52 2.34
CA GLU A 203 -6.04 -16.51 2.06
C GLU A 203 -4.87 -16.37 3.03
N ILE A 204 -4.46 -15.14 3.32
CA ILE A 204 -3.41 -14.87 4.31
C ILE A 204 -3.83 -15.38 5.68
N ASP A 205 -5.03 -15.05 6.14
CA ASP A 205 -5.55 -15.49 7.43
C ASP A 205 -5.69 -17.01 7.50
N ARG A 206 -6.09 -17.68 6.41
CA ARG A 206 -6.09 -19.15 6.32
C ARG A 206 -4.71 -19.75 6.52
N GLN A 207 -3.68 -19.17 5.90
CA GLN A 207 -2.29 -19.62 6.06
C GLN A 207 -1.78 -19.37 7.48
N ILE A 208 -2.14 -18.24 8.09
CA ILE A 208 -1.82 -17.94 9.49
C ILE A 208 -2.49 -18.95 10.43
N ALA A 209 -3.81 -19.17 10.28
CA ALA A 209 -4.55 -20.10 11.12
C ALA A 209 -3.94 -21.51 11.04
N LYS A 210 -3.59 -21.97 9.84
CA LYS A 210 -2.93 -23.26 9.62
C LYS A 210 -1.54 -23.33 10.25
N ARG A 211 -0.69 -22.30 10.06
CA ARG A 211 0.72 -22.34 10.48
C ARG A 211 0.90 -22.07 11.97
N ASN A 212 0.09 -21.16 12.51
CA ASN A 212 0.26 -20.62 13.85
C ASN A 212 -0.79 -21.15 14.83
N ASN A 213 -1.63 -22.10 14.42
CA ASN A 213 -2.73 -22.66 15.20
C ASN A 213 -3.62 -21.57 15.85
N LEU A 214 -3.86 -20.47 15.12
CA LEU A 214 -4.66 -19.35 15.57
C LEU A 214 -6.10 -19.48 15.07
N ARG A 215 -7.08 -19.25 15.96
CA ARG A 215 -8.48 -19.12 15.56
C ARG A 215 -8.72 -17.70 15.04
N ILE A 216 -8.99 -17.57 13.75
CA ILE A 216 -9.33 -16.29 13.12
C ILE A 216 -10.78 -16.36 12.63
N GLN A 217 -11.63 -15.50 13.17
CA GLN A 217 -13.02 -15.34 12.74
C GLN A 217 -13.24 -13.90 12.29
N LYS A 218 -13.48 -13.71 10.99
CA LYS A 218 -13.76 -12.41 10.37
C LYS A 218 -14.80 -12.58 9.28
N ASN A 219 -15.55 -11.51 9.01
CA ASN A 219 -16.37 -11.40 7.81
C ASN A 219 -15.50 -10.87 6.66
N TYR A 220 -15.39 -11.64 5.59
CA TYR A 220 -14.63 -11.30 4.39
C TYR A 220 -15.49 -10.74 3.26
N ASP A 221 -16.78 -10.50 3.49
CA ASP A 221 -17.66 -9.88 2.51
C ASP A 221 -17.19 -8.45 2.18
N LEU A 222 -16.92 -8.23 0.89
CA LEU A 222 -16.45 -6.97 0.35
C LEU A 222 -17.58 -6.11 -0.24
N SER A 223 -18.82 -6.62 -0.30
CA SER A 223 -19.98 -5.93 -0.88
C SER A 223 -20.17 -4.53 -0.29
N ALA A 224 -20.05 -4.41 1.04
CA ALA A 224 -20.22 -3.17 1.79
C ALA A 224 -19.12 -2.12 1.53
N TYR A 225 -18.06 -2.43 0.79
CA TYR A 225 -16.99 -1.48 0.47
C TYR A 225 -17.22 -0.75 -0.87
N SER A 226 -18.12 -1.27 -1.71
CA SER A 226 -18.47 -0.70 -3.02
C SER A 226 -17.26 -0.30 -3.87
N PHE A 227 -16.21 -1.15 -3.87
CA PHE A 227 -14.96 -0.84 -4.55
C PHE A 227 -15.14 -0.66 -6.06
N ASP A 228 -16.02 -1.45 -6.68
CA ASP A 228 -16.21 -1.43 -8.13
C ASP A 228 -16.96 -0.17 -8.57
N GLU A 229 -17.97 0.25 -7.83
CA GLU A 229 -18.71 1.50 -8.03
C GLU A 229 -17.80 2.71 -7.84
N LYS A 230 -16.97 2.72 -6.79
CA LYS A 230 -15.95 3.76 -6.56
C LYS A 230 -14.98 3.85 -7.75
N LEU A 231 -14.48 2.70 -8.22
CA LEU A 231 -13.54 2.65 -9.33
C LEU A 231 -14.19 3.08 -10.64
N GLU A 232 -15.45 2.73 -10.88
CA GLU A 232 -16.20 3.16 -12.05
C GLU A 232 -16.29 4.68 -12.13
N VAL A 233 -16.70 5.34 -11.04
CA VAL A 233 -16.78 6.81 -10.97
C VAL A 233 -15.40 7.44 -11.22
N LEU A 234 -14.36 6.96 -10.55
CA LEU A 234 -12.99 7.48 -10.72
C LEU A 234 -12.48 7.28 -12.15
N ASN A 235 -12.74 6.11 -12.77
CA ASN A 235 -12.31 5.80 -14.12
C ASN A 235 -13.04 6.66 -15.16
N LYS A 236 -14.36 6.85 -15.03
CA LYS A 236 -15.14 7.72 -15.91
C LYS A 236 -14.63 9.16 -15.85
N ARG A 237 -14.42 9.70 -14.64
CA ARG A 237 -13.89 11.06 -14.47
C ARG A 237 -12.49 11.20 -15.03
N LEU A 238 -11.60 10.24 -14.76
CA LEU A 238 -10.24 10.24 -15.31
C LEU A 238 -10.21 10.18 -16.84
N ALA A 239 -11.05 9.34 -17.44
CA ALA A 239 -11.15 9.24 -18.90
C ALA A 239 -11.60 10.57 -19.52
N SER A 240 -12.60 11.23 -18.92
CA SER A 240 -13.10 12.54 -19.35
C SER A 240 -12.01 13.62 -19.32
N GLU A 241 -11.26 13.73 -18.22
CA GLU A 241 -10.15 14.70 -18.11
C GLU A 241 -9.04 14.42 -19.13
N LEU A 242 -8.67 13.15 -19.32
CA LEU A 242 -7.65 12.78 -20.32
C LEU A 242 -8.10 13.08 -21.75
N GLN A 243 -9.37 12.84 -22.07
CA GLN A 243 -9.92 13.14 -23.40
C GLN A 243 -9.93 14.64 -23.66
N ALA A 244 -10.35 15.45 -22.69
CA ALA A 244 -10.34 16.91 -22.80
C ALA A 244 -8.93 17.46 -23.06
N GLU A 245 -7.91 16.97 -22.35
CA GLU A 245 -6.52 17.41 -22.56
C GLU A 245 -5.94 16.95 -23.90
N ARG A 246 -6.28 15.74 -24.37
CA ARG A 246 -5.89 15.27 -25.71
C ARG A 246 -6.46 16.16 -26.82
N LEU A 247 -7.74 16.55 -26.69
CA LEU A 247 -8.40 17.43 -27.66
C LEU A 247 -7.74 18.82 -27.71
N LYS A 248 -7.45 19.41 -26.54
CA LYS A 248 -6.72 20.70 -26.47
C LYS A 248 -5.35 20.61 -27.11
N HIS A 249 -4.61 19.53 -26.85
CA HIS A 249 -3.30 19.34 -27.45
C HIS A 249 -3.36 19.21 -28.98
N ALA A 250 -4.31 18.41 -29.49
CA ALA A 250 -4.53 18.28 -30.93
C ALA A 250 -4.89 19.64 -31.58
N GLN A 251 -5.73 20.44 -30.93
CA GLN A 251 -6.05 21.80 -31.40
C GLN A 251 -4.85 22.74 -31.39
N SER A 252 -3.93 22.59 -30.44
CA SER A 252 -2.70 23.40 -30.37
C SER A 252 -1.66 23.06 -31.44
N LEU A 253 -1.71 21.85 -32.02
CA LEU A 253 -0.82 21.40 -33.09
C LEU A 253 -1.31 21.80 -34.49
N ASN A 254 -2.59 22.17 -34.62
CA ASN A 254 -3.21 22.59 -35.88
C ASN A 254 -3.27 24.13 -36.01
N LYS A 255 -2.57 24.86 -35.16
CA LYS A 255 -2.38 26.32 -35.20
C LYS A 255 -0.92 26.63 -35.47
#